data_AF-A0A6A7FYT5-F1
#
_entry.id   AF-A0A6A7FYT5-F1
#
_cell.length_a   1.000
_cell.length_b   1.000
_cell.length_c   1.000
_cell.angle_alpha   90.00
_cell.angle_beta   90.00
_cell.angle_gamma   90.00
#
_symmetry.space_group_name_H-M   'P 1'
#
loop_
_entity.id
_entity.type
_entity.pdbx_description
1 polymer ?
#
loop_
_entity_poly.entity_id
_entity_poly.type
_entity_poly.pdbx_seq_one_letter_code
_entity_poly.pdbx_strand_id
1 'polypeptide(L)'
;MPEEIDRGMARATSLLEQKAIEVRQQKVNWPSYLQSQMMSQEDYDVMTGLETTGRDNLLLQHRPRVAKTIIALLSHVSKDHTIQYILTLLDDITNEDSSRLDMFRDNARKHRGENQWAAFLNLLTRPDQFTTHMTARILAKMA
;
A
#
# COMPACT_ATOMS: atom_id res chain seq x y z
N MET A 1 19.05 -20.25 -19.64
CA MET A 1 19.63 -18.90 -19.64
C MET A 1 19.15 -18.15 -18.40
N PRO A 2 19.88 -18.20 -17.28
CA PRO A 2 19.57 -17.44 -16.07
C PRO A 2 19.87 -15.93 -16.21
N GLU A 3 20.93 -15.58 -16.95
CA GLU A 3 21.42 -14.19 -17.04
C GLU A 3 20.46 -13.22 -17.76
N GLU A 4 19.66 -13.71 -18.71
CA GLU A 4 18.64 -12.89 -19.39
C GLU A 4 17.43 -12.62 -18.48
N ILE A 5 17.08 -13.57 -17.61
CA ILE A 5 16.02 -13.43 -16.60
C ILE A 5 16.45 -12.40 -15.56
N ASP A 6 17.68 -12.49 -15.05
CA ASP A 6 18.23 -11.54 -14.08
C ASP A 6 18.30 -10.12 -14.66
N ARG A 7 18.72 -9.98 -15.91
CA ARG A 7 18.80 -8.68 -16.59
C ARG A 7 17.42 -8.08 -16.87
N GLY A 8 16.43 -8.92 -17.19
CA GLY A 8 15.03 -8.51 -17.34
C GLY A 8 14.41 -8.06 -16.02
N MET A 9 14.67 -8.81 -14.94
CA MET A 9 14.19 -8.50 -13.60
C MET A 9 14.79 -7.18 -13.09
N ALA A 10 16.10 -6.98 -13.24
CA ALA A 10 16.77 -5.73 -12.86
C ALA A 10 16.20 -4.50 -13.58
N ARG A 11 15.90 -4.62 -14.89
CA ARG A 11 15.27 -3.53 -15.67
C ARG A 11 13.83 -3.25 -15.22
N ALA A 12 13.05 -4.30 -14.96
CA ALA A 12 11.68 -4.16 -14.47
C ALA A 12 11.64 -3.49 -13.09
N THR A 13 12.54 -3.86 -12.18
CA THR A 13 12.70 -3.21 -10.87
C THR A 13 13.09 -1.75 -11.03
N SER A 14 13.99 -1.41 -11.96
CA SER A 14 14.38 -0.02 -12.24
C SER A 14 13.21 0.84 -12.73
N LEU A 15 12.36 0.32 -13.60
CA LEU A 15 11.19 1.05 -14.12
C LEU A 15 10.11 1.23 -13.03
N LEU A 16 9.90 0.19 -12.21
CA LEU A 16 8.97 0.25 -11.09
C LEU A 16 9.43 1.31 -10.06
N GLU A 17 10.73 1.34 -9.74
CA GLU A 17 11.29 2.31 -8.80
C GLU A 17 11.21 3.74 -9.35
N GLN A 18 11.49 3.94 -10.64
CA GLN A 18 11.33 5.23 -11.29
C GLN A 18 9.88 5.72 -11.20
N LYS A 19 8.91 4.85 -11.47
CA LYS A 19 7.50 5.21 -11.37
C LYS A 19 7.09 5.49 -9.93
N ALA A 20 7.62 4.74 -8.96
CA ALA A 20 7.39 5.01 -7.54
C ALA A 20 7.90 6.41 -7.13
N ILE A 21 9.07 6.84 -7.64
CA ILE A 21 9.58 8.20 -7.42
C ILE A 21 8.60 9.25 -7.97
N GLU A 22 8.08 9.08 -9.18
CA GLU A 22 7.08 10.00 -9.76
C GLU A 22 5.81 10.07 -8.90
N VAL A 23 5.32 8.92 -8.45
CA VAL A 23 4.11 8.82 -7.61
C VAL A 23 4.32 9.53 -6.28
N ARG A 24 5.50 9.38 -5.64
CA ARG A 24 5.85 10.07 -4.38
C ARG A 24 5.84 11.59 -4.51
N GLN A 25 6.17 12.13 -5.68
CA GLN A 25 6.18 13.59 -5.91
C GLN A 25 4.75 14.17 -5.98
N GLN A 26 3.76 13.35 -6.33
CA GLN A 26 2.37 13.78 -6.47
C GLN A 26 1.56 13.33 -5.26
N LYS A 27 1.61 14.12 -4.17
CA LYS A 27 0.84 13.79 -2.98
C LYS A 27 -0.67 13.76 -3.22
N VAL A 28 -1.34 12.83 -2.57
CA VAL A 28 -2.80 12.75 -2.57
C VAL A 28 -3.37 13.88 -1.71
N ASN A 29 -4.42 14.53 -2.22
CA ASN A 29 -5.16 15.55 -1.47
C ASN A 29 -6.16 14.88 -0.50
N TRP A 30 -5.66 14.36 0.63
CA TRP A 30 -6.47 13.73 1.67
C TRP A 30 -7.62 14.60 2.21
N PRO A 31 -7.45 15.92 2.42
CA PRO A 31 -8.55 16.78 2.86
C PRO A 31 -9.79 16.70 1.97
N SER A 32 -9.64 16.56 0.65
CA SER A 32 -10.78 16.41 -0.26
C SER A 32 -11.53 15.08 -0.10
N TYR A 33 -10.84 13.99 0.24
CA TYR A 33 -11.49 12.71 0.56
C TYR A 33 -12.28 12.80 1.87
N LEU A 34 -11.76 13.52 2.85
CA LEU A 34 -12.46 13.77 4.12
C LEU A 34 -13.71 14.63 3.91
N GLN A 35 -13.57 15.74 3.17
CA GLN A 35 -14.69 16.66 2.87
C GLN A 35 -15.80 15.99 2.06
N SER A 36 -15.45 15.07 1.16
CA SER A 36 -16.41 14.30 0.35
C SER A 36 -17.00 13.09 1.07
N GLN A 37 -16.65 12.86 2.35
CA GLN A 37 -17.08 11.69 3.13
C GLN A 37 -16.62 10.34 2.55
N MET A 38 -15.62 10.35 1.66
CA MET A 38 -15.01 9.14 1.10
C MET A 38 -14.05 8.47 2.09
N MET A 39 -13.61 9.20 3.12
CA MET A 39 -12.82 8.68 4.23
C MET A 39 -13.32 9.27 5.55
N SER A 40 -13.16 8.52 6.63
CA SER A 40 -13.46 9.02 7.97
C SER A 40 -12.33 9.93 8.49
N GLN A 41 -12.59 10.71 9.55
CA GLN A 41 -11.54 11.48 10.23
C GLN A 41 -10.41 10.55 10.74
N GLU A 42 -10.78 9.37 11.21
CA GLU A 42 -9.84 8.36 11.69
C GLU A 42 -8.91 7.86 10.57
N ASP A 43 -9.46 7.57 9.40
CA ASP A 43 -8.66 7.14 8.24
C ASP A 43 -7.76 8.28 7.74
N TYR A 44 -8.26 9.52 7.78
CA TYR A 44 -7.49 10.72 7.45
C TYR A 44 -6.29 10.89 8.39
N ASP A 45 -6.49 10.76 9.70
CA ASP A 45 -5.43 10.91 10.70
C ASP A 45 -4.35 9.81 10.53
N VAL A 46 -4.77 8.59 10.19
CA VAL A 46 -3.84 7.50 9.87
C VAL A 46 -3.03 7.84 8.62
N MET A 47 -3.67 8.20 7.51
CA MET A 47 -2.96 8.45 6.24
C MET A 47 -1.98 9.62 6.36
N THR A 48 -2.40 10.71 6.98
CA THR A 48 -1.52 11.87 7.21
C THR A 48 -0.40 11.53 8.19
N GLY A 49 -0.68 10.75 9.23
CA GLY A 49 0.33 10.27 10.18
C GLY A 49 1.41 9.39 9.52
N LEU A 50 1.03 8.52 8.58
CA LEU A 50 1.95 7.68 7.82
C LEU A 50 2.89 8.50 6.91
N GLU A 51 2.48 9.69 6.46
CA GLU A 51 3.34 10.56 5.66
C GLU A 51 4.39 11.32 6.48
N THR A 52 4.25 11.36 7.80
CA THR A 52 5.20 12.05 8.68
C THR A 52 6.48 11.24 8.92
N THR A 53 7.52 11.92 9.38
CA THR A 53 8.77 11.29 9.86
C THR A 53 8.59 10.56 11.20
N GLY A 54 7.49 10.80 11.91
CA GLY A 54 7.15 10.16 13.19
C GLY A 54 6.26 8.91 13.05
N ARG A 55 6.10 8.37 11.84
CA ARG A 55 5.19 7.25 11.54
C ARG A 55 5.47 5.99 12.36
N ASP A 56 6.69 5.79 12.85
CA ASP A 56 7.08 4.61 13.62
C ASP A 56 6.23 4.38 14.86
N ASN A 57 5.87 5.45 15.58
CA ASN A 57 5.02 5.34 16.76
C ASN A 57 3.59 4.90 16.38
N LEU A 58 3.06 5.42 15.27
CA LEU A 58 1.77 5.01 14.72
C LEU A 58 1.79 3.52 14.31
N LEU A 59 2.87 3.12 13.63
CA LEU A 59 3.13 1.74 13.19
C LEU A 59 3.43 0.77 14.34
N LEU A 60 3.78 1.25 15.53
CA LEU A 60 3.99 0.41 16.70
C LEU A 60 2.72 0.29 17.54
N GLN A 61 2.08 1.42 17.86
CA GLN A 61 0.95 1.47 18.80
C GLN A 61 -0.40 1.16 18.16
N HIS A 62 -0.55 1.41 16.86
CA HIS A 62 -1.85 1.37 16.17
C HIS A 62 -1.87 0.43 14.95
N ARG A 63 -1.03 -0.62 14.96
CA ARG A 63 -0.89 -1.62 13.88
C ARG A 63 -2.22 -2.08 13.24
N PRO A 64 -3.21 -2.57 14.01
CA PRO A 64 -4.44 -3.09 13.41
C PRO A 64 -5.27 -2.00 12.73
N ARG A 65 -5.25 -0.78 13.29
CA ARG A 65 -5.95 0.37 12.71
C ARG A 65 -5.31 0.78 11.39
N VAL A 66 -3.99 0.86 11.33
CA VAL A 66 -3.25 1.15 10.09
C VAL A 66 -3.60 0.13 8.99
N ALA A 67 -3.55 -1.16 9.31
CA ALA A 67 -3.91 -2.22 8.38
C ALA A 67 -5.35 -2.06 7.85
N LYS A 68 -6.30 -1.84 8.78
CA LYS A 68 -7.72 -1.64 8.45
C LYS A 68 -7.94 -0.44 7.53
N THR A 69 -7.33 0.71 7.83
CA THR A 69 -7.45 1.92 7.00
C THR A 69 -6.89 1.69 5.60
N ILE A 70 -5.71 1.08 5.46
CA ILE A 70 -5.13 0.78 4.15
C ILE A 70 -6.04 -0.15 3.35
N ILE A 71 -6.53 -1.23 3.95
CA ILE A 71 -7.44 -2.17 3.28
C ILE A 71 -8.74 -1.46 2.85
N ALA A 72 -9.33 -0.65 3.72
CA ALA A 72 -10.58 0.06 3.43
C ALA A 72 -10.40 1.04 2.25
N LEU A 73 -9.31 1.82 2.25
CA LEU A 73 -9.03 2.76 1.17
C LEU A 73 -8.74 2.04 -0.15
N LEU A 74 -7.95 0.96 -0.14
CA LEU A 74 -7.69 0.17 -1.35
C LEU A 74 -8.96 -0.53 -1.89
N SER A 75 -9.93 -0.81 -1.02
CA SER A 75 -11.20 -1.43 -1.42
C SER A 75 -12.18 -0.42 -2.03
N HIS A 76 -12.21 0.82 -1.53
CA HIS A 76 -13.26 1.79 -1.86
C HIS A 76 -12.81 2.93 -2.77
N VAL A 77 -11.51 3.25 -2.80
CA VAL A 77 -10.99 4.31 -3.66
C VAL A 77 -10.86 3.78 -5.10
N SER A 78 -11.43 4.50 -6.05
CA SER A 78 -11.37 4.14 -7.48
C SER A 78 -10.24 4.86 -8.24
N LYS A 79 -9.78 6.02 -7.75
CA LYS A 79 -8.77 6.85 -8.43
C LYS A 79 -7.41 6.15 -8.47
N ASP A 80 -6.93 5.86 -9.68
CA ASP A 80 -5.68 5.12 -9.91
C ASP A 80 -4.49 5.73 -9.16
N HIS A 81 -4.27 7.03 -9.33
CA HIS A 81 -3.18 7.74 -8.65
C HIS A 81 -3.17 7.53 -7.13
N THR A 82 -4.35 7.55 -6.49
CA THR A 82 -4.44 7.36 -5.04
C THR A 82 -4.07 5.94 -4.63
N ILE A 83 -4.49 4.95 -5.41
CA ILE A 83 -4.11 3.55 -5.18
C ILE A 83 -2.60 3.37 -5.34
N GLN A 84 -2.04 3.89 -6.45
CA GLN A 84 -0.60 3.84 -6.71
C GLN A 84 0.19 4.48 -5.56
N TYR A 85 -0.29 5.61 -5.03
CA TYR A 85 0.33 6.29 -3.91
C TYR A 85 0.27 5.48 -2.61
N ILE A 86 -0.90 4.91 -2.27
CA ILE A 86 -1.04 4.05 -1.09
C ILE A 86 -0.12 2.83 -1.19
N LEU A 87 -0.05 2.18 -2.36
CA LEU A 87 0.84 1.04 -2.58
C LEU A 87 2.31 1.42 -2.47
N THR A 88 2.69 2.61 -2.97
CA THR A 88 4.06 3.11 -2.86
C THR A 88 4.42 3.40 -1.41
N LEU A 89 3.53 4.06 -0.65
CA LEU A 89 3.72 4.32 0.77
C LEU A 89 3.84 3.02 1.57
N LEU A 90 3.02 2.02 1.24
CA LEU A 90 3.11 0.69 1.84
C LEU A 90 4.44 0.02 1.47
N ASP A 91 4.87 0.03 0.22
CA ASP A 91 6.16 -0.55 -0.17
C ASP A 91 7.33 0.10 0.58
N ASP A 92 7.33 1.43 0.74
CA ASP A 92 8.32 2.18 1.51
C ASP A 92 8.37 1.72 2.97
N ILE A 93 7.21 1.68 3.65
CA ILE A 93 7.09 1.21 5.04
C ILE A 93 7.67 -0.20 5.21
N THR A 94 7.46 -1.07 4.22
CA THR A 94 7.92 -2.47 4.27
C THR A 94 9.37 -2.67 3.86
N ASN A 95 9.91 -1.78 3.02
CA ASN A 95 11.34 -1.75 2.71
C ASN A 95 12.15 -1.24 3.93
N GLU A 96 11.57 -0.34 4.73
CA GLU A 96 12.17 0.12 5.99
C GLU A 96 12.23 -1.02 7.03
N ASP A 97 11.14 -1.77 7.21
CA ASP A 97 11.09 -2.94 8.10
C ASP A 97 9.99 -3.92 7.65
N SER A 98 10.41 -5.10 7.18
CA SER A 98 9.51 -6.14 6.70
C SER A 98 8.54 -6.69 7.76
N SER A 99 8.90 -6.63 9.06
CA SER A 99 8.04 -7.09 10.15
C SER A 99 6.77 -6.25 10.30
N ARG A 100 6.76 -5.03 9.72
CA ARG A 100 5.58 -4.18 9.72
C ARG A 100 4.42 -4.81 8.96
N LEU A 101 4.69 -5.69 7.99
CA LEU A 101 3.64 -6.44 7.28
C LEU A 101 2.81 -7.37 8.18
N ASP A 102 3.35 -7.77 9.34
CA ASP A 102 2.61 -8.62 10.28
C ASP A 102 1.36 -7.92 10.82
N MET A 103 1.26 -6.59 10.72
CA MET A 103 0.02 -5.86 11.06
C MET A 103 -1.19 -6.33 10.26
N PHE A 104 -0.99 -6.73 8.99
CA PHE A 104 -2.05 -7.25 8.12
C PHE A 104 -2.43 -8.67 8.52
N ARG A 105 -1.45 -9.49 8.93
CA ARG A 105 -1.69 -10.84 9.46
C ARG A 105 -2.45 -10.79 10.78
N ASP A 106 -2.09 -9.87 11.67
CA ASP A 106 -2.78 -9.66 12.95
C ASP A 106 -4.21 -9.16 12.75
N ASN A 107 -4.43 -8.26 11.78
CA ASN A 107 -5.76 -7.80 11.41
C ASN A 107 -6.62 -8.95 10.85
N ALA A 108 -6.08 -9.75 9.94
CA ALA A 108 -6.78 -10.91 9.37
C ALA A 108 -7.14 -11.96 10.43
N ARG A 109 -6.27 -12.18 11.42
CA ARG A 109 -6.54 -13.07 12.57
C ARG A 109 -7.69 -12.59 13.45
N LYS A 110 -7.88 -11.28 13.60
CA LYS A 110 -8.96 -10.67 14.39
C LYS A 110 -10.31 -10.72 13.66
N HIS A 111 -10.29 -10.56 12.34
CA HIS A 111 -11.48 -10.57 11.49
C HIS A 111 -11.61 -11.90 10.73
N ARG A 112 -11.61 -13.02 11.48
CA ARG A 112 -11.72 -14.36 10.88
C ARG A 112 -13.00 -14.46 10.04
N GLY A 113 -12.84 -14.73 8.75
CA GLY A 113 -13.94 -14.88 7.78
C GLY A 113 -14.05 -13.75 6.76
N GLU A 114 -13.43 -12.59 7.01
CA GLU A 114 -13.31 -11.52 6.01
C GLU A 114 -12.10 -11.77 5.12
N ASN A 115 -12.28 -11.76 3.81
CA ASN A 115 -11.17 -11.84 2.87
C ASN A 115 -10.44 -10.48 2.81
N GLN A 116 -9.61 -10.20 3.81
CA GLN A 116 -8.79 -8.98 3.86
C GLN A 116 -7.80 -8.87 2.69
N TRP A 117 -7.55 -9.98 2.00
CA TRP A 117 -6.75 -10.05 0.79
C TRP A 117 -7.53 -9.68 -0.46
N ALA A 118 -8.87 -9.67 -0.42
CA ALA A 118 -9.71 -9.36 -1.58
C ALA A 118 -9.36 -8.00 -2.17
N ALA A 119 -9.09 -7.00 -1.33
CA ALA A 119 -8.64 -5.68 -1.77
C ALA A 119 -7.41 -5.79 -2.68
N PHE A 120 -6.36 -6.45 -2.19
CA PHE A 120 -5.12 -6.66 -2.95
C PHE A 120 -5.31 -7.55 -4.18
N LEU A 121 -6.05 -8.64 -4.07
CA LEU A 121 -6.31 -9.54 -5.19
C LEU A 121 -7.06 -8.84 -6.33
N ASN A 122 -8.01 -7.95 -6.01
CA ASN A 122 -8.70 -7.13 -7.01
C ASN A 122 -7.78 -6.11 -7.69
N LEU A 123 -6.70 -5.67 -7.03
CA LEU A 123 -5.72 -4.77 -7.64
C LEU A 123 -4.84 -5.50 -8.67
N LEU A 124 -4.63 -6.82 -8.52
CA LEU A 124 -3.90 -7.63 -9.50
C LEU A 124 -4.64 -7.79 -10.83
N THR A 125 -5.95 -7.54 -10.86
CA THR A 125 -6.77 -7.62 -12.07
C THR A 125 -6.92 -6.28 -12.80
N ARG A 126 -6.32 -5.20 -12.30
CA ARG A 126 -6.42 -3.87 -12.92
C ARG A 126 -5.54 -3.78 -14.18
N PRO A 127 -5.94 -2.97 -15.17
CA PRO A 127 -5.14 -2.75 -16.38
C PRO A 127 -3.83 -1.98 -16.10
N ASP A 128 -3.76 -1.28 -14.96
CA ASP A 128 -2.57 -0.53 -14.56
C ASP A 128 -1.44 -1.48 -14.12
N GLN A 129 -0.39 -1.53 -14.94
CA GLN A 129 0.77 -2.40 -14.70
C GLN A 129 1.52 -2.03 -13.43
N PHE A 130 1.62 -0.74 -13.10
CA PHE A 130 2.30 -0.31 -11.87
C PHE A 130 1.59 -0.85 -10.63
N THR A 131 0.27 -0.63 -10.54
CA THR A 131 -0.56 -1.17 -9.44
C THR A 131 -0.43 -2.68 -9.35
N THR A 132 -0.49 -3.39 -10.47
CA THR A 132 -0.37 -4.85 -10.52
C THR A 132 1.00 -5.33 -10.00
N HIS A 133 2.09 -4.77 -10.51
CA HIS A 133 3.44 -5.16 -10.11
C HIS A 133 3.76 -4.78 -8.67
N MET A 134 3.35 -3.60 -8.21
CA MET A 134 3.57 -3.16 -6.83
C MET A 134 2.77 -4.03 -5.85
N THR A 135 1.52 -4.33 -6.18
CA THR A 135 0.68 -5.24 -5.38
C THR A 135 1.31 -6.63 -5.30
N ALA A 136 1.78 -7.19 -6.42
CA ALA A 136 2.44 -8.49 -6.45
C ALA A 136 3.72 -8.50 -5.58
N ARG A 137 4.53 -7.44 -5.62
CA ARG A 137 5.72 -7.27 -4.77
C ARG A 137 5.36 -7.26 -3.29
N ILE A 138 4.33 -6.51 -2.90
CA ILE A 138 3.86 -6.44 -1.51
C ILE A 138 3.34 -7.80 -1.04
N LEU A 139 2.50 -8.48 -1.84
CA LEU A 139 1.99 -9.81 -1.52
C LEU A 139 3.11 -10.85 -1.39
N ALA A 140 4.14 -10.78 -2.24
CA ALA A 140 5.29 -11.67 -2.16
C ALA A 140 6.08 -11.50 -0.86
N LYS A 141 6.17 -10.28 -0.31
CA LYS A 141 6.78 -10.02 1.01
C LYS A 141 5.93 -10.53 2.18
N MET A 142 4.63 -10.75 1.95
CA MET A 142 3.69 -11.23 2.97
C MET A 142 3.58 -12.76 3.02
N ALA A 143 4.05 -13.46 1.99
CA ALA A 143 4.09 -14.93 1.92
C ALA A 143 5.24 -15.48 2.78
#